data_AF-A0A842UZL1-F1
#
_entry.id   AF-A0A842UZL1-F1
#
_cell.length_a   1.000
_cell.length_b   1.000
_cell.length_c   1.000
_cell.angle_alpha   90.00
_cell.angle_beta   90.00
_cell.angle_gamma   90.00
#
_symmetry.space_group_name_H-M   'P 1'
#
loop_
_entity.id
_entity.type
_entity.pdbx_description
1 polymer ?
#
loop_
_entity_poly.entity_id
_entity_poly.type
_entity_poly.pdbx_seq_one_letter_code
_entity_poly.pdbx_strand_id
1 'polypeptide(L)'
;MRTIILHAGRCGWANCVFCGWGKEEVKISADELIREFMKQRGDDGVKLYCSGSLLDLEQFPLKFIKHLAKEMRGKRLIIESRPEYVTKKSLKLFKGVLLTVAMGLEAADNEVLKKLKKGITIEQFADKAALIHEVGFKVKGYVLVNPPHDYPGLLDKTVSFGRKHCDELVLINTYPHSRSELFDYWLRGEWQPLSEEEFYKLTEKYKDVQLEPNNYAFTPKFPPDKRVDLKGVGVEFINHPHFNVWQYYLANLYKKPEHKTIALFLPCSKRKPYYKSRTHRSIRRMITGYEWYKNLHLIVISNPGVIPVEFSDKYPFNAYDWDERKETPAVMREYMGVNKQRIKNYLENHEYEKILSYFKPESESGLALKEACEELGLDLVKLVNKDLYFKHKDKRNPLIHPLMLRAFKKRISEVLS
;
A
#
# COMPACT_ATOMS: atom_id res chain seq x y z
N MET A 1 21.24 -8.45 12.57
CA MET A 1 20.00 -9.11 13.04
C MET A 1 19.05 -9.31 11.86
N ARG A 2 18.55 -10.54 11.65
CA ARG A 2 17.72 -10.91 10.50
C ARG A 2 16.23 -10.84 10.84
N THR A 3 15.42 -10.25 9.98
CA THR A 3 13.96 -10.23 10.13
C THR A 3 13.35 -11.46 9.45
N ILE A 4 12.48 -12.17 10.17
CA ILE A 4 11.78 -13.36 9.69
C ILE A 4 10.28 -13.15 9.94
N ILE A 5 9.47 -13.46 8.93
CA ILE A 5 8.01 -13.45 9.04
C ILE A 5 7.55 -14.89 9.17
N LEU A 6 6.78 -15.20 10.21
CA LEU A 6 6.17 -16.50 10.43
C LEU A 6 4.65 -16.40 10.36
N HIS A 7 4.06 -17.35 9.65
CA HIS A 7 2.61 -17.46 9.48
C HIS A 7 2.13 -18.72 10.21
N ALA A 8 1.41 -18.55 11.33
CA ALA A 8 0.89 -19.67 12.10
C ALA A 8 -0.43 -19.33 12.78
N GLY A 9 -1.34 -20.31 12.79
CA GLY A 9 -2.62 -20.25 13.47
C GLY A 9 -3.43 -19.01 13.09
N ARG A 10 -4.29 -18.59 14.02
CA ARG A 10 -5.01 -17.32 13.99
C ARG A 10 -4.68 -16.57 15.28
N CYS A 11 -4.62 -15.24 15.23
CA CYS A 11 -4.47 -14.45 16.45
C CYS A 11 -5.66 -14.70 17.37
N GLY A 12 -5.44 -15.09 18.64
CA GLY A 12 -6.51 -15.39 19.58
C GLY A 12 -7.47 -14.21 19.84
N TRP A 13 -7.02 -12.98 19.61
CA TRP A 13 -7.88 -11.79 19.68
C TRP A 13 -8.61 -11.45 18.38
N ALA A 14 -7.90 -11.39 17.25
CA ALA A 14 -8.40 -11.11 15.89
C ALA A 14 -9.42 -9.95 15.70
N ASN A 15 -9.56 -9.03 16.67
CA ASN A 15 -10.62 -8.00 16.65
C ASN A 15 -10.11 -6.57 16.48
N CYS A 16 -8.79 -6.32 16.45
CA CYS A 16 -8.25 -4.96 16.30
C CYS A 16 -8.73 -4.33 14.99
N VAL A 17 -9.20 -3.08 15.03
CA VAL A 17 -9.78 -2.37 13.88
C VAL A 17 -8.81 -2.27 12.70
N PHE A 18 -7.52 -2.03 12.97
CA PHE A 18 -6.47 -1.82 11.97
C PHE A 18 -5.82 -3.11 11.46
N CYS A 19 -5.95 -4.24 12.18
CA CYS A 19 -5.24 -5.47 11.86
C CYS A 19 -6.13 -6.43 11.04
N GLY A 20 -5.68 -6.72 9.82
CA GLY A 20 -6.27 -7.75 8.96
C GLY A 20 -5.48 -9.07 8.99
N TRP A 21 -4.18 -9.01 9.28
CA TRP A 21 -3.30 -10.19 9.27
C TRP A 21 -3.67 -11.20 10.37
N GLY A 22 -3.99 -10.72 11.59
CA GLY A 22 -4.43 -11.58 12.68
C GLY A 22 -5.79 -12.25 12.48
N LYS A 23 -6.55 -11.84 11.45
CA LYS A 23 -7.80 -12.48 11.06
C LYS A 23 -7.61 -13.65 10.10
N GLU A 24 -6.39 -13.83 9.58
CA GLU A 24 -6.07 -14.97 8.73
C GLU A 24 -5.80 -16.21 9.60
N GLU A 25 -6.22 -17.36 9.09
CA GLU A 25 -5.95 -18.65 9.71
C GLU A 25 -4.95 -19.42 8.85
N VAL A 26 -3.84 -19.83 9.45
CA VAL A 26 -2.78 -20.58 8.79
C VAL A 26 -2.59 -21.91 9.50
N LYS A 27 -2.94 -22.99 8.80
CA LYS A 27 -2.73 -24.35 9.29
C LYS A 27 -1.30 -24.77 8.98
N ILE A 28 -0.49 -24.89 10.01
CA ILE A 28 0.92 -25.28 9.91
C ILE A 28 1.30 -26.15 11.10
N SER A 29 2.11 -27.18 10.87
CA SER A 29 2.60 -28.05 11.93
C SER A 29 3.79 -27.41 12.67
N ALA A 30 4.01 -27.83 13.92
CA ALA A 30 5.18 -27.38 14.68
C ALA A 30 6.51 -27.72 13.97
N ASP A 31 6.60 -28.88 13.32
CA ASP A 31 7.82 -29.30 12.60
C ASP A 31 8.06 -28.47 11.35
N GLU A 32 7.00 -28.05 10.66
CA GLU A 32 7.10 -27.15 9.52
C GLU A 32 7.54 -25.75 9.94
N LEU A 33 6.97 -25.19 11.02
CA LEU A 33 7.43 -23.92 11.60
C LEU A 33 8.91 -23.95 11.98
N ILE A 34 9.36 -25.05 12.58
CA ILE A 34 10.79 -25.25 12.90
C ILE A 34 11.61 -25.21 11.61
N ARG A 35 11.22 -25.95 10.57
CA ARG A 35 11.93 -25.94 9.28
C ARG A 35 11.98 -24.55 8.65
N GLU A 36 10.87 -23.82 8.63
CA GLU A 36 10.81 -22.45 8.09
C GLU A 36 11.72 -21.49 8.84
N PHE A 37 11.70 -21.55 10.17
CA PHE A 37 12.60 -20.76 11.01
C PHE A 37 14.07 -21.12 10.73
N MET A 38 14.42 -22.41 10.71
CA MET A 38 15.80 -22.87 10.52
C MET A 38 16.36 -22.54 9.13
N LYS A 39 15.52 -22.50 8.10
CA LYS A 39 15.91 -22.08 6.74
C LYS A 39 16.24 -20.58 6.67
N GLN A 40 15.57 -19.79 7.49
CA GLN A 40 15.67 -18.33 7.46
C GLN A 40 16.53 -17.75 8.58
N ARG A 41 16.90 -18.54 9.59
CA ARG A 41 17.73 -18.03 10.67
C ARG A 41 19.11 -17.62 10.14
N GLY A 42 19.62 -16.51 10.65
CA GLY A 42 21.03 -16.15 10.55
C GLY A 42 21.72 -16.33 11.90
N ASP A 43 23.02 -16.04 11.97
CA ASP A 43 23.79 -16.23 13.20
C ASP A 43 23.73 -15.04 14.18
N ASP A 44 23.50 -13.83 13.67
CA ASP A 44 23.62 -12.55 14.42
C ASP A 44 22.32 -12.08 15.11
N GLY A 45 21.43 -13.01 15.46
CA GLY A 45 20.13 -12.73 16.09
C GLY A 45 18.97 -12.53 15.12
N VAL A 46 17.74 -12.64 15.64
CA VAL A 46 16.50 -12.69 14.85
C VAL A 46 15.44 -11.72 15.38
N LYS A 47 14.70 -11.06 14.48
CA LYS A 47 13.40 -10.41 14.76
C LYS A 47 12.29 -11.22 14.10
N LEU A 48 11.35 -11.71 14.91
CA LEU A 48 10.20 -12.48 14.45
C LEU A 48 8.95 -11.59 14.38
N TYR A 49 8.40 -11.45 13.18
CA TYR A 49 7.07 -10.91 12.95
C TYR A 49 6.06 -12.05 12.78
N CYS A 50 4.86 -11.87 13.32
CA CYS A 50 3.78 -12.83 13.15
C CYS A 50 2.41 -12.14 13.07
N SER A 51 1.38 -12.88 12.66
CA SER A 51 0.01 -12.36 12.56
C SER A 51 -0.67 -12.07 13.90
N GLY A 52 -0.03 -12.38 15.04
CA GLY A 52 -0.66 -12.30 16.35
C GLY A 52 0.34 -12.29 17.49
N SER A 53 0.34 -13.35 18.30
CA SER A 53 1.16 -13.43 19.51
C SER A 53 1.99 -14.69 19.53
N LEU A 54 3.31 -14.55 19.51
CA LEU A 54 4.22 -15.71 19.61
C LEU A 54 4.05 -16.48 20.93
N LEU A 55 3.61 -15.80 22.00
CA LEU A 55 3.39 -16.42 23.31
C LEU A 55 1.99 -17.04 23.47
N ASP A 56 1.12 -16.94 22.46
CA ASP A 56 -0.15 -17.66 22.43
C ASP A 56 0.11 -19.10 21.97
N LEU A 57 -0.02 -20.07 22.88
CA LEU A 57 0.30 -21.47 22.59
C LEU A 57 -0.74 -22.16 21.68
N GLU A 58 -1.93 -21.59 21.55
CA GLU A 58 -2.93 -22.04 20.56
C GLU A 58 -2.51 -21.60 19.15
N GLN A 59 -1.83 -20.45 19.03
CA GLN A 59 -1.32 -19.95 17.76
C GLN A 59 0.04 -20.56 17.39
N PHE A 60 0.97 -20.62 18.35
CA PHE A 60 2.32 -21.14 18.18
C PHE A 60 2.57 -22.31 19.13
N PRO A 61 2.63 -23.55 18.62
CA PRO A 61 2.74 -24.74 19.46
C PRO A 61 3.97 -24.71 20.37
N LEU A 62 3.81 -25.19 21.62
CA LEU A 62 4.88 -25.22 22.62
C LEU A 62 6.16 -25.91 22.12
N LYS A 63 6.05 -26.93 21.26
CA LYS A 63 7.19 -27.61 20.63
C LYS A 63 8.07 -26.63 19.84
N PHE A 64 7.45 -25.75 19.05
CA PHE A 64 8.16 -24.72 18.29
C PHE A 64 8.78 -23.67 19.22
N ILE A 65 8.04 -23.18 20.22
CA ILE A 65 8.56 -22.18 21.18
C ILE A 65 9.78 -22.69 21.94
N LYS A 66 9.75 -23.94 22.42
CA LYS A 66 10.90 -24.57 23.08
C LYS A 66 12.11 -24.71 22.15
N HIS A 67 11.88 -25.07 20.89
CA HIS A 67 12.94 -25.16 19.89
C HIS A 67 13.56 -23.79 19.61
N LEU A 68 12.74 -22.77 19.34
CA LEU A 68 13.17 -21.39 19.15
C LEU A 68 14.02 -20.89 20.32
N ALA A 69 13.52 -21.05 21.55
CA ALA A 69 14.23 -20.60 22.74
C ALA A 69 15.59 -21.30 22.91
N LYS A 70 15.69 -22.60 22.58
CA LYS A 70 16.96 -23.35 22.60
C LYS A 70 17.95 -22.80 21.56
N GLU A 71 17.51 -22.62 20.33
CA GLU A 71 18.37 -22.15 19.22
C GLU A 71 18.85 -20.70 19.41
N MET A 72 18.08 -19.89 20.15
CA MET A 72 18.38 -18.48 20.39
C MET A 72 19.11 -18.21 21.71
N ARG A 73 19.54 -19.24 22.46
CA ARG A 73 20.34 -19.05 23.69
C ARG A 73 21.62 -18.29 23.38
N GLY A 74 21.92 -17.29 24.20
CA GLY A 74 23.06 -16.38 24.02
C GLY A 74 22.93 -15.40 22.85
N LYS A 75 21.83 -15.47 22.08
CA LYS A 75 21.60 -14.63 20.89
C LYS A 75 20.49 -13.62 21.15
N ARG A 76 20.49 -12.55 20.35
CA ARG A 76 19.43 -11.54 20.34
C ARG A 76 18.19 -12.09 19.66
N LEU A 77 17.03 -11.98 20.32
CA LEU A 77 15.75 -12.35 19.77
C LEU A 77 14.74 -11.23 20.05
N ILE A 78 14.05 -10.75 19.03
CA ILE A 78 12.88 -9.89 19.18
C ILE A 78 11.65 -10.70 18.77
N ILE A 79 10.65 -10.77 19.64
CA ILE A 79 9.38 -11.47 19.37
C ILE A 79 8.21 -10.51 19.50
N GLU A 80 7.15 -10.72 18.74
CA GLU A 80 5.89 -9.99 18.91
C GLU A 80 4.89 -10.80 19.74
N SER A 81 4.29 -10.15 20.73
CA SER A 81 3.21 -10.75 21.52
C SER A 81 2.25 -9.69 22.02
N ARG A 82 0.96 -10.04 22.08
CA ARG A 82 0.01 -9.24 22.83
C ARG A 82 0.27 -9.37 24.35
N PRO A 83 0.02 -8.31 25.14
CA PRO A 83 0.37 -8.28 26.57
C PRO A 83 -0.29 -9.38 27.41
N GLU A 84 -1.50 -9.82 27.09
CA GLU A 84 -2.21 -10.84 27.88
C GLU A 84 -1.49 -12.20 27.91
N TYR A 85 -0.69 -12.53 26.89
CA TYR A 85 0.08 -13.78 26.82
C TYR A 85 1.45 -13.68 27.51
N VAL A 86 1.83 -12.48 27.96
CA VAL A 86 3.06 -12.25 28.72
C VAL A 86 2.83 -12.68 30.17
N THR A 87 3.46 -13.79 30.56
CA THR A 87 3.36 -14.38 31.89
C THR A 87 4.74 -14.84 32.37
N LYS A 88 4.94 -14.97 33.70
CA LYS A 88 6.18 -15.56 34.23
C LYS A 88 6.49 -16.93 33.61
N LYS A 89 5.45 -17.74 33.34
CA LYS A 89 5.60 -19.07 32.73
C LYS A 89 6.07 -19.00 31.27
N SER A 90 5.49 -18.11 30.45
CA SER A 90 5.88 -17.96 29.04
C SER A 90 7.29 -17.36 28.91
N LEU A 91 7.62 -16.36 29.73
CA LEU A 91 8.96 -15.73 29.73
C LEU A 91 10.07 -16.70 30.19
N LYS A 92 9.80 -17.57 31.18
CA LYS A 92 10.77 -18.57 31.66
C LYS A 92 11.28 -19.51 30.56
N LEU A 93 10.53 -19.72 29.47
CA LEU A 93 10.97 -20.54 28.33
C LEU A 93 12.21 -19.97 27.66
N PHE A 94 12.40 -18.65 27.70
CA PHE A 94 13.49 -17.93 27.04
C PHE A 94 14.68 -17.64 27.97
N LYS A 95 14.81 -18.35 29.10
CA LYS A 95 15.96 -18.18 30.00
C LYS A 95 17.27 -18.36 29.23
N GLY A 96 18.16 -17.37 29.33
CA GLY A 96 19.45 -17.33 28.64
C GLY A 96 19.40 -16.79 27.21
N VAL A 97 18.27 -16.28 26.74
CA VAL A 97 18.12 -15.54 25.48
C VAL A 97 18.20 -14.04 25.77
N LEU A 98 18.83 -13.25 24.89
CA LEU A 98 18.78 -11.79 24.95
C LEU A 98 17.48 -11.32 24.30
N LEU A 99 16.37 -11.43 25.05
CA LEU A 99 15.02 -11.25 24.54
C LEU A 99 14.53 -9.80 24.65
N THR A 100 13.98 -9.29 23.56
CA THR A 100 13.08 -8.13 23.53
C THR A 100 11.68 -8.59 23.16
N VAL A 101 10.69 -8.29 23.99
CA VAL A 101 9.28 -8.54 23.69
C VAL A 101 8.66 -7.27 23.13
N ALA A 102 8.27 -7.32 21.87
CA ALA A 102 7.57 -6.25 21.19
C ALA A 102 6.05 -6.39 21.39
N MET A 103 5.44 -5.33 21.92
CA MET A 103 4.03 -5.25 22.24
C MET A 103 3.38 -4.05 21.53
N GLY A 104 2.17 -4.25 21.02
CA GLY A 104 1.37 -3.16 20.46
C GLY A 104 0.82 -2.26 21.56
N LEU A 105 1.45 -1.11 21.79
CA LEU A 105 0.97 -0.04 22.67
C LEU A 105 -0.17 0.72 21.99
N GLU A 106 0.00 1.03 20.70
CA GLU A 106 -0.92 1.71 19.77
C GLU A 106 -1.32 3.13 20.19
N ALA A 107 -1.90 3.29 21.38
CA ALA A 107 -2.38 4.52 21.96
C ALA A 107 -2.36 4.42 23.50
N ALA A 108 -1.86 5.45 24.19
CA ALA A 108 -1.90 5.51 25.66
C ALA A 108 -3.20 6.17 26.16
N ASP A 109 -4.34 5.64 25.74
CA ASP A 109 -5.66 6.10 26.16
C ASP A 109 -6.68 4.96 26.09
N ASN A 110 -7.32 4.64 27.22
CA ASN A 110 -8.20 3.47 27.31
C ASN A 110 -9.47 3.61 26.44
N GLU A 111 -10.00 4.82 26.26
CA GLU A 111 -11.16 5.02 25.36
C GLU A 111 -10.74 4.88 23.89
N VAL A 112 -9.55 5.34 23.53
CA VAL A 112 -8.99 5.10 22.19
C VAL A 112 -8.73 3.62 21.96
N LEU A 113 -8.09 2.92 22.91
CA LEU A 113 -7.84 1.47 22.82
C LEU A 113 -9.13 0.65 22.68
N LYS A 114 -10.21 1.08 23.35
CA LYS A 114 -11.55 0.51 23.19
C LYS A 114 -12.10 0.71 21.79
N LYS A 115 -11.99 1.93 21.23
CA LYS A 115 -12.38 2.22 19.82
C LYS A 115 -11.55 1.43 18.81
N LEU A 116 -10.25 1.24 19.08
CA LEU A 116 -9.36 0.38 18.29
C LEU A 116 -9.64 -1.11 18.46
N LYS A 117 -10.56 -1.47 19.38
CA LYS A 117 -10.86 -2.85 19.77
C LYS A 117 -9.57 -3.61 20.13
N LYS A 118 -8.66 -2.98 20.89
CA LYS A 118 -7.37 -3.60 21.22
C LYS A 118 -7.53 -4.73 22.24
N GLY A 119 -8.48 -4.62 23.16
CA GLY A 119 -8.77 -5.65 24.18
C GLY A 119 -7.80 -5.67 25.35
N ILE A 120 -7.02 -4.61 25.55
CA ILE A 120 -6.14 -4.39 26.69
C ILE A 120 -6.24 -2.93 27.13
N THR A 121 -5.91 -2.65 28.40
CA THR A 121 -5.76 -1.28 28.92
C THR A 121 -4.29 -0.86 28.99
N ILE A 122 -4.04 0.44 29.20
CA ILE A 122 -2.68 0.97 29.39
C ILE A 122 -2.04 0.47 30.69
N GLU A 123 -2.83 0.26 31.74
CA GLU A 123 -2.37 -0.29 33.02
C GLU A 123 -1.89 -1.73 32.82
N GLN A 124 -2.67 -2.54 32.10
CA GLN A 124 -2.27 -3.90 31.74
C GLN A 124 -0.98 -3.89 30.89
N PHE A 125 -0.82 -2.94 29.96
CA PHE A 125 0.44 -2.82 29.23
C PHE A 125 1.62 -2.53 30.17
N ALA A 126 1.48 -1.55 31.07
CA ALA A 126 2.52 -1.18 32.04
C ALA A 126 2.90 -2.35 32.97
N ASP A 127 1.91 -3.09 33.49
CA ASP A 127 2.13 -4.25 34.34
C ASP A 127 2.93 -5.34 33.62
N LYS A 128 2.63 -5.58 32.33
CA LYS A 128 3.35 -6.57 31.53
C LYS A 128 4.75 -6.11 31.17
N ALA A 129 4.94 -4.82 30.91
CA ALA A 129 6.27 -4.25 30.71
C ALA A 129 7.14 -4.42 31.97
N ALA A 130 6.61 -4.07 33.15
CA ALA A 130 7.30 -4.26 34.42
C ALA A 130 7.66 -5.73 34.68
N LEU A 131 6.75 -6.66 34.35
CA LEU A 131 7.01 -8.09 34.44
C LEU A 131 8.14 -8.57 33.50
N ILE A 132 8.22 -8.03 32.29
CA ILE A 132 9.30 -8.33 31.33
C ILE A 132 10.65 -7.83 31.88
N HIS A 133 10.67 -6.63 32.46
CA HIS A 133 11.85 -6.06 33.10
C HIS A 133 12.28 -6.84 34.35
N GLU A 134 11.33 -7.30 35.18
CA GLU A 134 11.60 -8.11 36.39
C GLU A 134 12.43 -9.36 36.07
N VAL A 135 12.20 -9.97 34.89
CA VAL A 135 12.94 -11.17 34.45
C VAL A 135 14.20 -10.86 33.62
N GLY A 136 14.57 -9.58 33.49
CA GLY A 136 15.79 -9.13 32.82
C GLY A 136 15.69 -9.04 31.28
N PHE A 137 14.47 -9.00 30.73
CA PHE A 137 14.24 -8.82 29.30
C PHE A 137 13.86 -7.38 28.97
N LYS A 138 13.82 -7.05 27.67
CA LYS A 138 13.49 -5.71 27.18
C LYS A 138 12.10 -5.63 26.58
N VAL A 139 11.54 -4.43 26.55
CA VAL A 139 10.23 -4.11 25.98
C VAL A 139 10.39 -3.21 24.77
N LYS A 140 9.71 -3.55 23.68
CA LYS A 140 9.57 -2.70 22.50
C LYS A 140 8.09 -2.32 22.31
N GLY A 141 7.78 -1.04 22.18
CA GLY A 141 6.41 -0.55 21.99
C GLY A 141 6.17 -0.04 20.57
N TYR A 142 5.11 -0.51 19.92
CA TYR A 142 4.63 0.08 18.65
C TYR A 142 3.51 1.08 18.92
N VAL A 143 3.58 2.25 18.28
CA VAL A 143 2.63 3.37 18.45
C VAL A 143 2.07 3.77 17.10
N LEU A 144 0.75 3.88 16.99
CA LEU A 144 0.08 4.37 15.78
C LEU A 144 0.16 5.90 15.76
N VAL A 145 0.73 6.47 14.70
CA VAL A 145 0.80 7.93 14.52
C VAL A 145 -0.57 8.52 14.16
N ASN A 146 -1.34 7.78 13.37
CA ASN A 146 -2.61 8.17 12.77
C ASN A 146 -3.69 7.09 12.98
N PRO A 147 -4.07 6.76 14.24
CA PRO A 147 -5.19 5.87 14.48
C PRO A 147 -6.49 6.41 13.82
N PRO A 148 -7.51 5.57 13.58
CA PRO A 148 -8.81 6.03 13.11
C PRO A 148 -9.43 7.06 14.06
N HIS A 149 -9.93 8.16 13.48
CA HIS A 149 -10.42 9.38 14.14
C HIS A 149 -9.33 10.30 14.68
N ASP A 150 -9.64 11.59 14.81
CA ASP A 150 -8.73 12.58 15.36
C ASP A 150 -8.73 12.56 16.89
N TYR A 151 -7.54 12.57 17.47
CA TYR A 151 -7.33 12.61 18.92
C TYR A 151 -6.22 13.63 19.24
N PRO A 152 -6.57 14.90 19.46
CA PRO A 152 -5.59 15.94 19.75
C PRO A 152 -4.70 15.58 20.94
N GLY A 153 -3.37 15.69 20.75
CA GLY A 153 -2.38 15.41 21.80
C GLY A 153 -2.15 13.93 22.14
N LEU A 154 -2.87 13.00 21.50
CA LEU A 154 -2.75 11.56 21.79
C LEU A 154 -1.33 11.04 21.53
N LEU A 155 -0.70 11.47 20.44
CA LEU A 155 0.65 11.01 20.08
C LEU A 155 1.68 11.39 21.16
N ASP A 156 1.64 12.64 21.64
CA ASP A 156 2.51 13.11 22.72
C ASP A 156 2.30 12.35 24.03
N LYS A 157 1.03 12.14 24.39
CA LYS A 157 0.64 11.33 25.55
C LYS A 157 1.18 9.89 25.42
N THR A 158 1.05 9.31 24.23
CA THR A 158 1.46 7.93 23.96
C THR A 158 2.97 7.76 23.95
N VAL A 159 3.72 8.67 23.33
CA VAL A 159 5.19 8.65 23.37
C VAL A 159 5.70 8.86 24.79
N SER A 160 5.11 9.79 25.55
CA SER A 160 5.51 10.05 26.94
C SER A 160 5.25 8.85 27.85
N PHE A 161 4.13 8.16 27.65
CA PHE A 161 3.84 6.90 28.35
C PHE A 161 4.83 5.80 27.94
N GLY A 162 5.02 5.61 26.62
CA GLY A 162 5.92 4.61 26.07
C GLY A 162 7.35 4.74 26.60
N ARG A 163 7.90 5.96 26.69
CA ARG A 163 9.26 6.22 27.19
C ARG A 163 9.47 5.79 28.65
N LYS A 164 8.39 5.73 29.45
CA LYS A 164 8.46 5.29 30.85
C LYS A 164 8.46 3.76 30.98
N HIS A 165 7.95 3.04 29.99
CA HIS A 165 7.66 1.61 30.09
C HIS A 165 8.38 0.75 29.05
N CYS A 166 8.95 1.33 28.00
CA CYS A 166 9.61 0.62 26.91
C CYS A 166 11.10 0.98 26.84
N ASP A 167 11.94 0.00 26.52
CA ASP A 167 13.35 0.22 26.18
C ASP A 167 13.49 0.78 24.76
N GLU A 168 12.58 0.41 23.87
CA GLU A 168 12.53 0.86 22.48
C GLU A 168 11.10 1.26 22.11
N LEU A 169 10.93 2.39 21.42
CA LEU A 169 9.67 2.78 20.81
C LEU A 169 9.78 2.87 19.31
N VAL A 170 8.68 2.53 18.62
CA VAL A 170 8.54 2.66 17.18
C VAL A 170 7.25 3.39 16.87
N LEU A 171 7.35 4.51 16.18
CA LEU A 171 6.19 5.19 15.59
C LEU A 171 5.95 4.58 14.22
N ILE A 172 4.75 4.04 14.02
CA ILE A 172 4.37 3.39 12.77
C ILE A 172 3.26 4.19 12.10
N ASN A 173 3.38 4.36 10.78
CA ASN A 173 2.26 4.82 9.97
C ASN A 173 1.21 3.72 9.93
N THR A 174 -0.03 4.07 10.24
CA THR A 174 -1.13 3.11 10.26
C THR A 174 -1.51 2.82 8.82
N TYR A 175 -1.45 1.55 8.42
CA TYR A 175 -1.89 1.08 7.10
C TYR A 175 -3.08 0.13 7.24
N PRO A 176 -4.11 0.26 6.38
CA PRO A 176 -5.30 -0.57 6.49
C PRO A 176 -5.07 -1.92 5.81
N HIS A 177 -4.75 -2.98 6.58
CA HIS A 177 -4.72 -4.33 6.01
C HIS A 177 -6.08 -4.69 5.38
N SER A 178 -6.08 -5.35 4.23
CA SER A 178 -7.28 -5.62 3.40
C SER A 178 -8.48 -6.29 4.07
N ARG A 179 -8.27 -7.01 5.18
CA ARG A 179 -9.32 -7.68 5.97
C ARG A 179 -9.69 -6.92 7.25
N SER A 180 -9.05 -5.78 7.52
CA SER A 180 -9.31 -4.96 8.68
C SER A 180 -10.56 -4.10 8.48
N GLU A 181 -11.17 -3.68 9.58
CA GLU A 181 -12.29 -2.72 9.54
C GLU A 181 -11.79 -1.33 9.08
N LEU A 182 -10.53 -1.00 9.37
CA LEU A 182 -9.89 0.23 8.91
C LEU A 182 -9.84 0.34 7.38
N PHE A 183 -9.75 -0.79 6.66
CA PHE A 183 -9.86 -0.76 5.20
C PHE A 183 -11.26 -0.34 4.73
N ASP A 184 -12.30 -0.70 5.49
CA ASP A 184 -13.66 -0.26 5.20
C ASP A 184 -13.84 1.23 5.51
N TYR A 185 -13.15 1.75 6.53
CA TYR A 185 -13.15 3.18 6.84
C TYR A 185 -12.52 3.95 5.68
N TRP A 186 -11.44 3.42 5.11
CA TRP A 186 -10.80 4.01 3.93
C TRP A 186 -11.68 3.95 2.67
N LEU A 187 -12.35 2.82 2.44
CA LEU A 187 -13.35 2.71 1.38
C LEU A 187 -14.46 3.77 1.53
N ARG A 188 -14.96 4.01 2.75
CA ARG A 188 -16.00 5.01 3.00
C ARG A 188 -15.48 6.46 3.03
N GLY A 189 -14.16 6.67 2.92
CA GLY A 189 -13.55 7.99 3.01
C GLY A 189 -13.54 8.58 4.43
N GLU A 190 -13.73 7.75 5.45
CA GLU A 190 -13.75 8.16 6.87
C GLU A 190 -12.34 8.29 7.48
N TRP A 191 -11.34 7.68 6.84
CA TRP A 191 -9.96 7.69 7.27
C TRP A 191 -9.04 7.36 6.09
N GLN A 192 -7.80 7.85 6.10
CA GLN A 192 -6.77 7.48 5.13
C GLN A 192 -5.40 7.37 5.82
N PRO A 193 -4.49 6.51 5.32
CA PRO A 193 -3.11 6.48 5.78
C PRO A 193 -2.44 7.84 5.51
N LEU A 194 -1.38 8.17 6.25
CA LEU A 194 -0.60 9.38 5.97
C LEU A 194 0.33 9.16 4.77
N SER A 195 0.59 10.22 4.02
CA SER A 195 1.77 10.28 3.15
C SER A 195 3.06 10.22 3.98
N GLU A 196 4.19 9.93 3.33
CA GLU A 196 5.49 9.91 4.01
C GLU A 196 5.86 11.30 4.56
N GLU A 197 5.55 12.37 3.83
CA GLU A 197 5.76 13.75 4.26
C GLU A 197 4.91 14.09 5.50
N GLU A 198 3.60 13.78 5.46
CA GLU A 198 2.69 14.01 6.58
C GLU A 198 3.14 13.26 7.83
N PHE A 199 3.58 12.01 7.65
CA PHE A 199 4.13 11.20 8.73
C PHE A 199 5.37 11.85 9.37
N TYR A 200 6.34 12.27 8.57
CA TYR A 200 7.55 12.89 9.09
C TYR A 200 7.26 14.23 9.77
N LYS A 201 6.37 15.05 9.20
CA LYS A 201 5.92 16.31 9.79
C LYS A 201 5.33 16.12 11.20
N LEU A 202 4.58 15.04 11.42
CA LEU A 202 4.00 14.74 12.73
C LEU A 202 4.99 14.14 13.73
N THR A 203 6.09 13.57 13.24
CA THR A 203 7.01 12.75 14.06
C THR A 203 8.41 13.34 14.24
N GLU A 204 8.78 14.39 13.48
CA GLU A 204 10.12 15.01 13.48
C GLU A 204 10.63 15.44 14.86
N LYS A 205 9.71 15.75 15.79
CA LYS A 205 10.03 16.15 17.16
C LYS A 205 10.52 15.00 18.05
N TYR A 206 10.28 13.74 17.67
CA TYR A 206 10.66 12.56 18.45
C TYR A 206 11.98 11.93 17.96
N LYS A 207 13.09 12.67 18.08
CA LYS A 207 14.40 12.29 17.51
C LYS A 207 15.02 11.02 18.10
N ASP A 208 14.62 10.64 19.30
CA ASP A 208 15.05 9.46 20.05
C ASP A 208 14.21 8.21 19.77
N VAL A 209 13.16 8.33 18.94
CA VAL A 209 12.22 7.23 18.66
C VAL A 209 12.42 6.71 17.24
N GLN A 210 12.35 5.38 17.08
CA GLN A 210 12.44 4.78 15.75
C GLN A 210 11.19 5.15 14.93
N LEU A 211 11.39 5.57 13.68
CA LEU A 211 10.31 5.94 12.77
C LEU A 211 10.15 4.90 11.66
N GLU A 212 8.93 4.44 11.43
CA GLU A 212 8.57 3.48 10.37
C GLU A 212 7.39 4.04 9.55
N PRO A 213 7.66 4.95 8.58
CA PRO A 213 6.61 5.57 7.74
C PRO A 213 5.98 4.59 6.75
N ASN A 214 6.67 3.49 6.46
CA ASN A 214 6.35 2.56 5.39
C ASN A 214 6.16 1.15 5.95
N ASN A 215 5.02 0.54 5.63
CA ASN A 215 4.85 -0.89 5.75
C ASN A 215 5.34 -1.52 4.44
N TYR A 216 6.50 -2.20 4.48
CA TYR A 216 7.30 -2.67 3.33
C TYR A 216 6.57 -3.45 2.21
N ALA A 217 5.28 -3.75 2.35
CA ALA A 217 4.51 -4.55 1.39
C ALA A 217 3.07 -4.03 1.14
N PHE A 218 2.76 -2.77 1.47
CA PHE A 218 1.39 -2.28 1.33
C PHE A 218 1.01 -1.93 -0.12
N THR A 219 -0.04 -2.58 -0.60
CA THR A 219 -0.77 -2.23 -1.83
C THR A 219 -2.25 -2.50 -1.57
N PRO A 220 -3.18 -1.66 -2.04
CA PRO A 220 -4.61 -1.92 -1.89
C PRO A 220 -4.98 -3.29 -2.47
N LYS A 221 -5.53 -4.16 -1.62
CA LYS A 221 -6.10 -5.44 -2.05
C LYS A 221 -7.53 -5.52 -1.54
N PHE A 222 -8.44 -5.87 -2.45
CA PHE A 222 -9.86 -6.00 -2.17
C PHE A 222 -10.19 -7.50 -2.13
N PRO A 223 -10.35 -8.09 -0.93
CA PRO A 223 -10.74 -9.49 -0.81
C PRO A 223 -12.17 -9.68 -1.35
N PRO A 224 -12.59 -10.91 -1.66
CA PRO A 224 -13.88 -11.17 -2.33
C PRO A 224 -15.09 -10.50 -1.67
N ASP A 225 -15.13 -10.44 -0.34
CA ASP A 225 -16.16 -9.77 0.47
C ASP A 225 -16.25 -8.25 0.25
N LYS A 226 -15.16 -7.64 -0.25
CA LYS A 226 -15.07 -6.21 -0.55
C LYS A 226 -15.08 -5.91 -2.05
N ARG A 227 -15.46 -6.87 -2.90
CA ARG A 227 -15.63 -6.62 -4.34
C ARG A 227 -17.09 -6.33 -4.65
N VAL A 228 -17.31 -5.48 -5.66
CA VAL A 228 -18.64 -5.05 -6.10
C VAL A 228 -18.72 -5.12 -7.63
N ASP A 229 -19.94 -5.16 -8.17
CA ASP A 229 -20.14 -5.11 -9.62
C ASP A 229 -20.00 -3.67 -10.11
N LEU A 230 -19.03 -3.43 -10.99
CA LEU A 230 -18.69 -2.11 -11.50
C LEU A 230 -19.06 -1.98 -12.97
N LYS A 231 -20.32 -2.32 -13.29
CA LYS A 231 -20.89 -2.23 -14.64
C LYS A 231 -21.87 -1.09 -14.71
N GLY A 232 -21.50 -0.03 -15.42
CA GLY A 232 -22.39 1.11 -15.59
C GLY A 232 -21.68 2.36 -16.09
N VAL A 233 -22.48 3.38 -16.33
CA VAL A 233 -22.06 4.71 -16.77
C VAL A 233 -22.82 5.72 -15.92
N GLY A 234 -22.09 6.57 -15.19
CA GLY A 234 -22.65 7.48 -14.22
C GLY A 234 -21.58 8.08 -13.31
N VAL A 235 -21.96 9.12 -12.57
CA VAL A 235 -21.08 9.83 -11.62
C VAL A 235 -20.61 8.87 -10.50
N GLU A 236 -21.50 7.98 -10.05
CA GLU A 236 -21.24 6.94 -9.07
C GLU A 236 -20.19 5.92 -9.54
N PHE A 237 -20.08 5.69 -10.85
CA PHE A 237 -19.07 4.83 -11.44
C PHE A 237 -17.75 5.57 -11.72
N ILE A 238 -17.73 6.90 -11.70
CA ILE A 238 -16.49 7.69 -11.81
C ILE A 238 -15.86 7.87 -10.42
N ASN A 239 -16.69 8.26 -9.44
CA ASN A 239 -16.31 8.58 -8.06
C ASN A 239 -16.40 7.37 -7.12
N HIS A 240 -16.36 6.15 -7.66
CA HIS A 240 -16.54 4.95 -6.85
C HIS A 240 -15.43 4.83 -5.78
N PRO A 241 -15.78 4.52 -4.51
CA PRO A 241 -14.85 4.30 -3.40
C PRO A 241 -13.57 3.54 -3.73
N HIS A 242 -13.71 2.46 -4.50
CA HIS A 242 -12.60 1.61 -4.87
C HIS A 242 -11.58 2.30 -5.79
N PHE A 243 -12.06 3.16 -6.68
CA PHE A 243 -11.18 3.98 -7.50
C PHE A 243 -10.51 5.03 -6.63
N ASN A 244 -11.24 5.68 -5.73
CA ASN A 244 -10.68 6.71 -4.84
C ASN A 244 -9.54 6.16 -3.95
N VAL A 245 -9.72 4.98 -3.36
CA VAL A 245 -8.67 4.25 -2.61
C VAL A 245 -7.41 4.06 -3.46
N TRP A 246 -7.57 3.60 -4.70
CA TRP A 246 -6.43 3.42 -5.60
C TRP A 246 -5.79 4.73 -6.02
N GLN A 247 -6.57 5.77 -6.32
CA GLN A 247 -6.05 7.05 -6.75
C GLN A 247 -5.30 7.75 -5.61
N TYR A 248 -5.78 7.62 -4.37
CA TYR A 248 -5.03 8.05 -3.19
C TYR A 248 -3.71 7.29 -3.06
N TYR A 249 -3.74 5.95 -3.15
CA TYR A 249 -2.53 5.14 -3.08
C TYR A 249 -1.51 5.53 -4.16
N LEU A 250 -1.95 5.66 -5.41
CA LEU A 250 -1.09 5.96 -6.55
C LEU A 250 -0.48 7.36 -6.47
N ALA A 251 -1.20 8.33 -5.91
CA ALA A 251 -0.69 9.68 -5.70
C ALA A 251 0.27 9.74 -4.50
N ASN A 252 -0.13 9.23 -3.33
CA ASN A 252 0.51 9.58 -2.05
C ASN A 252 1.40 8.49 -1.44
N LEU A 253 1.24 7.23 -1.84
CA LEU A 253 1.91 6.08 -1.19
C LEU A 253 2.78 5.27 -2.15
N TYR A 254 2.42 5.24 -3.43
CA TYR A 254 3.18 4.56 -4.46
C TYR A 254 4.43 5.39 -4.79
N LYS A 255 5.60 4.73 -4.77
CA LYS A 255 6.84 5.28 -5.33
C LYS A 255 7.11 4.61 -6.67
N LYS A 256 7.14 5.41 -7.75
CA LYS A 256 7.51 4.89 -9.07
C LYS A 256 8.95 4.36 -9.08
N PRO A 257 9.28 3.34 -9.89
CA PRO A 257 10.66 2.89 -10.01
C PRO A 257 11.57 4.05 -10.46
N GLU A 258 12.70 4.25 -9.79
CA GLU A 258 13.57 5.43 -9.99
C GLU A 258 14.02 5.60 -11.45
N HIS A 259 14.35 4.50 -12.12
CA HIS A 259 14.78 4.50 -13.52
C HIS A 259 13.68 4.91 -14.51
N LYS A 260 12.42 5.04 -14.07
CA LYS A 260 11.28 5.45 -14.90
C LYS A 260 11.16 6.98 -14.92
N THR A 261 11.98 7.62 -15.75
CA THR A 261 12.10 9.09 -15.80
C THR A 261 11.15 9.76 -16.80
N ILE A 262 10.53 9.01 -17.72
CA ILE A 262 9.66 9.55 -18.77
C ILE A 262 8.24 8.99 -18.62
N ALA A 263 7.24 9.83 -18.46
CA ALA A 263 5.84 9.41 -18.45
C ALA A 263 5.29 9.32 -19.87
N LEU A 264 4.69 8.19 -20.24
CA LEU A 264 3.92 8.02 -21.47
C LEU A 264 2.47 7.67 -21.13
N PHE A 265 1.59 8.66 -21.25
CA PHE A 265 0.16 8.53 -21.03
C PHE A 265 -0.55 7.95 -22.26
N LEU A 266 -1.33 6.91 -22.02
CA LEU A 266 -2.02 6.09 -23.03
C LEU A 266 -3.53 6.03 -22.77
N PRO A 267 -4.34 5.84 -23.81
CA PRO A 267 -5.78 5.68 -23.70
C PRO A 267 -6.14 4.34 -23.11
N CYS A 268 -7.35 4.30 -22.54
CA CYS A 268 -7.99 3.06 -22.12
C CYS A 268 -8.28 2.13 -23.32
N SER A 269 -8.68 0.91 -23.00
CA SER A 269 -9.19 -0.03 -24.00
C SER A 269 -10.19 -0.99 -23.37
N LYS A 270 -11.20 -1.45 -24.14
CA LYS A 270 -12.20 -2.41 -23.68
C LYS A 270 -11.61 -3.64 -22.98
N ARG A 271 -10.55 -4.22 -23.54
CA ARG A 271 -9.87 -5.38 -22.94
C ARG A 271 -8.95 -4.94 -21.80
N LYS A 272 -9.21 -5.47 -20.59
CA LYS A 272 -8.33 -5.37 -19.43
C LYS A 272 -7.67 -6.73 -19.11
N PRO A 273 -6.51 -6.76 -18.43
CA PRO A 273 -5.62 -5.62 -18.20
C PRO A 273 -5.14 -4.99 -19.51
N TYR A 274 -4.93 -3.68 -19.51
CA TYR A 274 -4.77 -2.89 -20.75
C TYR A 274 -3.60 -3.36 -21.61
N TYR A 275 -2.51 -3.81 -21.01
CA TYR A 275 -1.35 -4.32 -21.74
C TYR A 275 -1.68 -5.54 -22.63
N LYS A 276 -2.75 -6.30 -22.35
CA LYS A 276 -3.19 -7.43 -23.20
C LYS A 276 -4.04 -6.99 -24.38
N SER A 277 -4.49 -5.73 -24.44
CA SER A 277 -5.32 -5.21 -25.52
C SER A 277 -4.55 -5.14 -26.85
N ARG A 278 -5.29 -5.12 -27.97
CA ARG A 278 -4.68 -4.92 -29.30
C ARG A 278 -4.01 -3.55 -29.38
N THR A 279 -4.65 -2.50 -28.84
CA THR A 279 -4.13 -1.13 -28.81
C THR A 279 -2.74 -1.07 -28.16
N HIS A 280 -2.65 -1.54 -26.91
CA HIS A 280 -1.41 -1.47 -26.14
C HIS A 280 -0.32 -2.39 -26.68
N ARG A 281 -0.67 -3.58 -27.20
CA ARG A 281 0.31 -4.45 -27.86
C ARG A 281 0.87 -3.82 -29.13
N SER A 282 0.03 -3.18 -29.94
CA SER A 282 0.47 -2.49 -31.16
C SER A 282 1.39 -1.31 -30.86
N ILE A 283 1.06 -0.48 -29.86
CA ILE A 283 1.89 0.65 -29.43
C ILE A 283 3.23 0.15 -28.91
N ARG A 284 3.24 -0.80 -27.95
CA ARG A 284 4.48 -1.31 -27.35
C ARG A 284 5.42 -1.93 -28.38
N ARG A 285 4.89 -2.70 -29.35
CA ARG A 285 5.69 -3.28 -30.44
C ARG A 285 6.47 -2.23 -31.24
N MET A 286 6.02 -0.98 -31.27
CA MET A 286 6.73 0.08 -31.99
C MET A 286 7.94 0.62 -31.21
N ILE A 287 7.98 0.45 -29.89
CA ILE A 287 8.90 1.17 -28.99
C ILE A 287 9.77 0.24 -28.13
N THR A 288 9.44 -1.05 -27.99
CA THR A 288 10.19 -1.98 -27.11
C THR A 288 11.64 -2.23 -27.53
N GLY A 289 12.01 -1.95 -28.78
CA GLY A 289 13.37 -2.16 -29.30
C GLY A 289 14.35 -1.01 -29.05
N TYR A 290 13.91 0.08 -28.41
CA TYR A 290 14.75 1.25 -28.15
C TYR A 290 15.35 1.23 -26.75
N GLU A 291 16.56 1.77 -26.60
CA GLU A 291 17.24 1.79 -25.30
C GLU A 291 16.45 2.58 -24.24
N TRP A 292 15.92 3.75 -24.61
CA TRP A 292 15.11 4.60 -23.73
C TRP A 292 13.79 3.96 -23.29
N TYR A 293 13.38 2.82 -23.86
CA TYR A 293 12.16 2.11 -23.45
C TYR A 293 12.21 1.72 -21.97
N LYS A 294 13.40 1.38 -21.44
CA LYS A 294 13.57 1.06 -20.01
C LYS A 294 13.17 2.23 -19.11
N ASN A 295 13.36 3.47 -19.57
CA ASN A 295 13.02 4.70 -18.84
C ASN A 295 11.54 5.09 -18.94
N LEU A 296 10.76 4.47 -19.83
CA LEU A 296 9.34 4.79 -19.98
C LEU A 296 8.50 4.21 -18.85
N HIS A 297 7.76 5.09 -18.18
CA HIS A 297 6.61 4.75 -17.36
C HIS A 297 5.34 4.78 -18.21
N LEU A 298 4.74 3.61 -18.45
CA LEU A 298 3.49 3.52 -19.20
C LEU A 298 2.31 3.70 -18.25
N ILE A 299 1.50 4.73 -18.50
CA ILE A 299 0.41 5.13 -17.62
C ILE A 299 -0.88 5.22 -18.44
N VAL A 300 -1.96 4.61 -17.97
CA VAL A 300 -3.26 4.64 -18.63
C VAL A 300 -4.17 5.65 -17.95
N ILE A 301 -4.87 6.48 -18.73
CA ILE A 301 -5.99 7.28 -18.22
C ILE A 301 -7.29 6.61 -18.65
N SER A 302 -8.20 6.40 -17.70
CA SER A 302 -9.45 5.68 -17.93
C SER A 302 -10.53 6.10 -16.93
N ASN A 303 -11.72 5.46 -16.91
CA ASN A 303 -12.78 5.77 -15.93
C ASN A 303 -12.27 5.77 -14.47
N PRO A 304 -11.43 4.80 -14.05
CA PRO A 304 -10.86 4.81 -12.70
C PRO A 304 -9.84 5.92 -12.39
N GLY A 305 -9.38 6.69 -13.38
CA GLY A 305 -8.29 7.66 -13.19
C GLY A 305 -6.98 7.28 -13.86
N VAL A 306 -5.89 7.67 -13.20
CA VAL A 306 -4.50 7.37 -13.56
C VAL A 306 -4.16 5.93 -13.14
N ILE A 307 -3.61 5.14 -14.06
CA ILE A 307 -3.34 3.71 -13.82
C ILE A 307 -1.98 3.35 -14.44
N PRO A 308 -0.89 3.32 -13.65
CA PRO A 308 0.35 2.68 -14.08
C PRO A 308 0.10 1.24 -14.55
N VAL A 309 0.72 0.84 -15.66
CA VAL A 309 0.40 -0.43 -16.33
C VAL A 309 0.64 -1.66 -15.44
N GLU A 310 1.59 -1.59 -14.51
CA GLU A 310 1.87 -2.62 -13.50
C GLU A 310 0.72 -2.88 -12.52
N PHE A 311 -0.21 -1.93 -12.36
CA PHE A 311 -1.42 -2.11 -11.55
C PHE A 311 -2.66 -2.43 -12.39
N SER A 312 -2.58 -2.39 -13.73
CA SER A 312 -3.76 -2.59 -14.60
C SER A 312 -4.41 -3.97 -14.49
N ASP A 313 -3.72 -4.95 -13.90
CA ASP A 313 -4.24 -6.30 -13.61
C ASP A 313 -4.92 -6.43 -12.24
N LYS A 314 -4.88 -5.38 -11.42
CA LYS A 314 -5.50 -5.36 -10.10
C LYS A 314 -6.97 -4.99 -10.19
N TYR A 315 -7.75 -5.53 -9.27
CA TYR A 315 -9.12 -5.10 -9.07
C TYR A 315 -9.14 -3.72 -8.39
N PRO A 316 -10.03 -2.79 -8.78
CA PRO A 316 -11.08 -2.93 -9.80
C PRO A 316 -10.69 -2.60 -11.24
N PHE A 317 -9.45 -2.16 -11.50
CA PHE A 317 -9.01 -1.74 -12.84
C PHE A 317 -9.21 -2.82 -13.92
N ASN A 318 -9.08 -4.08 -13.53
CA ASN A 318 -9.26 -5.23 -14.42
C ASN A 318 -10.71 -5.70 -14.62
N ALA A 319 -11.67 -5.17 -13.87
CA ALA A 319 -13.00 -5.77 -13.71
C ALA A 319 -14.19 -4.83 -13.92
N TYR A 320 -13.99 -3.51 -14.02
CA TYR A 320 -15.09 -2.59 -14.35
C TYR A 320 -15.53 -2.71 -15.81
N ASP A 321 -16.77 -2.37 -16.12
CA ASP A 321 -17.31 -2.25 -17.47
C ASP A 321 -17.99 -0.89 -17.67
N TRP A 322 -17.61 -0.21 -18.75
CA TRP A 322 -18.08 1.13 -19.09
C TRP A 322 -18.54 1.12 -20.55
N ASP A 323 -19.82 1.39 -20.77
CA ASP A 323 -20.42 1.36 -22.10
C ASP A 323 -20.47 2.77 -22.70
N GLU A 324 -19.51 3.08 -23.57
CA GLU A 324 -19.36 4.39 -24.24
C GLU A 324 -20.68 4.88 -24.90
N ARG A 325 -21.59 3.97 -25.29
CA ARG A 325 -22.89 4.32 -25.91
C ARG A 325 -23.87 4.98 -24.94
N LYS A 326 -23.63 4.87 -23.64
CA LYS A 326 -24.49 5.43 -22.58
C LYS A 326 -23.93 6.74 -22.02
N GLU A 327 -22.85 7.25 -22.59
CA GLU A 327 -22.24 8.51 -22.16
C GLU A 327 -23.17 9.68 -22.42
N THR A 328 -23.20 10.62 -21.47
CA THR A 328 -23.93 11.89 -21.61
C THR A 328 -22.95 13.04 -21.42
N PRO A 329 -23.22 14.24 -21.97
CA PRO A 329 -22.35 15.40 -21.78
C PRO A 329 -22.10 15.73 -20.29
N ALA A 330 -23.09 15.51 -19.41
CA ALA A 330 -22.94 15.73 -17.98
C ALA A 330 -21.96 14.73 -17.35
N VAL A 331 -22.11 13.43 -17.67
CA VAL A 331 -21.20 12.38 -17.18
C VAL A 331 -19.78 12.59 -17.71
N MET A 332 -19.62 13.03 -18.96
CA MET A 332 -18.29 13.27 -19.53
C MET A 332 -17.60 14.51 -18.97
N ARG A 333 -18.36 15.55 -18.58
CA ARG A 333 -17.82 16.68 -17.82
C ARG A 333 -17.30 16.23 -16.45
N GLU A 334 -18.07 15.41 -15.74
CA GLU A 334 -17.64 14.82 -14.47
C GLU A 334 -16.39 13.96 -14.65
N TYR A 335 -16.39 13.07 -15.65
CA TYR A 335 -15.25 12.23 -16.00
C TYR A 335 -13.98 13.06 -16.20
N MET A 336 -14.08 14.14 -16.98
CA MET A 336 -12.95 15.00 -17.29
C MET A 336 -12.46 15.75 -16.05
N GLY A 337 -13.36 16.32 -15.25
CA GLY A 337 -13.02 17.03 -14.01
C GLY A 337 -12.32 16.13 -12.99
N VAL A 338 -12.88 14.95 -12.73
CA VAL A 338 -12.30 13.98 -11.79
C VAL A 338 -10.96 13.44 -12.29
N ASN A 339 -10.84 13.13 -13.59
CA ASN A 339 -9.56 12.68 -14.14
C ASN A 339 -8.51 13.79 -14.11
N LYS A 340 -8.87 15.05 -14.39
CA LYS A 340 -7.95 16.18 -14.28
C LYS A 340 -7.36 16.25 -12.87
N GLN A 341 -8.21 16.21 -11.83
CA GLN A 341 -7.73 16.26 -10.45
C GLN A 341 -6.85 15.05 -10.09
N ARG A 342 -7.25 13.84 -10.51
CA ARG A 342 -6.45 12.62 -10.28
C ARG A 342 -5.08 12.67 -10.97
N ILE A 343 -5.02 13.25 -12.18
CA ILE A 343 -3.76 13.47 -12.90
C ILE A 343 -2.89 14.48 -12.17
N LYS A 344 -3.47 15.59 -11.68
CA LYS A 344 -2.73 16.59 -10.91
C LYS A 344 -2.11 15.99 -9.65
N ASN A 345 -2.92 15.35 -8.81
CA ASN A 345 -2.46 14.71 -7.58
C ASN A 345 -1.33 13.70 -7.85
N TYR A 346 -1.40 12.98 -8.98
CA TYR A 346 -0.36 12.06 -9.40
C TYR A 346 0.91 12.77 -9.85
N LEU A 347 0.82 13.80 -10.71
CA LEU A 347 2.01 14.49 -11.21
C LEU A 347 2.68 15.40 -10.17
N GLU A 348 1.95 15.90 -9.18
CA GLU A 348 2.51 16.66 -8.04
C GLU A 348 3.46 15.83 -7.18
N ASN A 349 3.20 14.51 -7.08
CA ASN A 349 3.98 13.59 -6.24
C ASN A 349 4.92 12.67 -7.05
N HIS A 350 4.93 12.79 -8.38
CA HIS A 350 5.72 11.93 -9.26
C HIS A 350 6.43 12.75 -10.33
N GLU A 351 7.72 13.01 -10.11
CA GLU A 351 8.52 13.80 -11.04
C GLU A 351 8.93 13.02 -12.30
N TYR A 352 8.74 13.63 -13.47
CA TYR A 352 9.18 13.10 -14.76
C TYR A 352 9.96 14.17 -15.51
N GLU A 353 11.07 13.78 -16.14
CA GLU A 353 11.86 14.64 -17.01
C GLU A 353 11.08 15.03 -18.27
N LYS A 354 10.23 14.12 -18.77
CA LYS A 354 9.37 14.34 -19.94
C LYS A 354 8.00 13.71 -19.73
N ILE A 355 6.96 14.44 -20.12
CA ILE A 355 5.59 13.96 -20.12
C ILE A 355 5.08 13.87 -21.56
N LEU A 356 4.76 12.65 -21.97
CA LEU A 356 4.33 12.32 -23.32
C LEU A 356 2.90 11.79 -23.30
N SER A 357 2.17 12.01 -24.39
CA SER A 357 0.80 11.48 -24.52
C SER A 357 0.49 10.96 -25.92
N TYR A 358 -0.32 9.89 -25.99
CA TYR A 358 -0.79 9.32 -27.25
C TYR A 358 -2.29 9.02 -27.23
N PHE A 359 -3.11 10.06 -27.25
CA PHE A 359 -4.58 9.96 -27.26
C PHE A 359 -5.17 10.28 -28.63
N LYS A 360 -6.46 9.97 -28.81
CA LYS A 360 -7.23 10.55 -29.92
C LYS A 360 -7.21 12.08 -29.75
N PRO A 361 -7.09 12.87 -30.84
CA PRO A 361 -7.33 14.31 -30.76
C PRO A 361 -8.68 14.58 -30.07
N GLU A 362 -8.69 15.53 -29.14
CA GLU A 362 -9.90 16.02 -28.46
C GLU A 362 -10.63 14.98 -27.59
N SER A 363 -10.02 13.83 -27.26
CA SER A 363 -10.57 12.94 -26.24
C SER A 363 -10.54 13.57 -24.85
N GLU A 364 -11.54 13.29 -24.03
CA GLU A 364 -11.71 13.79 -22.66
C GLU A 364 -10.49 13.47 -21.79
N SER A 365 -9.94 12.25 -21.88
CA SER A 365 -8.73 11.88 -21.14
C SER A 365 -7.51 12.71 -21.56
N GLY A 366 -7.39 12.98 -22.86
CA GLY A 366 -6.30 13.79 -23.42
C GLY A 366 -6.44 15.27 -23.09
N LEU A 367 -7.67 15.78 -23.02
CA LEU A 367 -7.96 17.14 -22.58
C LEU A 367 -7.73 17.31 -21.08
N ALA A 368 -8.20 16.36 -20.26
CA ALA A 368 -7.94 16.34 -18.82
C ALA A 368 -6.44 16.35 -18.50
N LEU A 369 -5.64 15.53 -19.20
CA LEU A 369 -4.17 15.54 -19.06
C LEU A 369 -3.56 16.87 -19.48
N LYS A 370 -4.02 17.44 -20.61
CA LYS A 370 -3.55 18.74 -21.09
C LYS A 370 -3.79 19.84 -20.06
N GLU A 371 -5.01 19.96 -19.56
CA GLU A 371 -5.37 20.97 -18.56
C GLU A 371 -4.63 20.76 -17.23
N ALA A 372 -4.47 19.51 -16.78
CA ALA A 372 -3.69 19.21 -15.60
C ALA A 372 -2.22 19.65 -15.74
N CYS A 373 -1.59 19.37 -16.88
CA CYS A 373 -0.22 19.82 -17.14
C CYS A 373 -0.13 21.35 -17.24
N GLU A 374 -1.10 22.02 -17.88
CA GLU A 374 -1.17 23.49 -17.95
C GLU A 374 -1.27 24.12 -16.56
N GLU A 375 -2.14 23.60 -15.68
CA GLU A 375 -2.30 24.09 -14.30
C GLU A 375 -1.05 23.85 -13.43
N LEU A 376 -0.27 22.81 -13.72
CA LEU A 376 0.98 22.49 -13.02
C LEU A 376 2.23 23.14 -13.64
N GLY A 377 2.10 23.85 -14.76
CA GLY A 377 3.24 24.41 -15.48
C GLY A 377 4.17 23.35 -16.11
N LEU A 378 3.65 22.16 -16.42
CA LEU A 378 4.41 21.04 -16.98
C LEU A 378 4.29 20.99 -18.51
N ASP A 379 5.41 20.77 -19.20
CA ASP A 379 5.41 20.59 -20.66
C ASP A 379 4.84 19.21 -21.06
N LEU A 380 3.85 19.22 -21.95
CA LEU A 380 3.17 18.02 -22.45
C LEU A 380 3.41 17.85 -23.95
N VAL A 381 4.20 16.82 -24.29
CA VAL A 381 4.45 16.48 -25.70
C VAL A 381 3.38 15.51 -26.22
N LYS A 382 2.58 15.98 -27.18
CA LYS A 382 1.58 15.15 -27.87
C LYS A 382 2.22 14.37 -29.02
N LEU A 383 2.14 13.04 -28.97
CA LEU A 383 2.72 12.14 -29.97
C LEU A 383 1.75 11.79 -31.11
N VAL A 384 0.47 12.11 -30.95
CA VAL A 384 -0.54 11.83 -31.98
C VAL A 384 -0.40 12.81 -33.15
N ASN A 385 -0.37 12.29 -34.38
CA ASN A 385 -0.45 13.13 -35.58
C ASN A 385 -1.93 13.48 -35.85
N LYS A 386 -2.30 14.75 -35.61
CA LYS A 386 -3.69 15.23 -35.69
C LYS A 386 -4.27 15.07 -37.10
N ASP A 387 -3.55 15.50 -38.12
CA ASP A 387 -4.04 15.46 -39.52
C ASP A 387 -4.22 14.03 -40.01
N LEU A 388 -3.26 13.15 -39.72
CA LEU A 388 -3.33 11.75 -40.09
C LEU A 388 -4.43 11.00 -39.33
N TYR A 389 -4.70 11.39 -38.07
CA TYR A 389 -5.83 10.85 -37.33
C TYR A 389 -7.15 11.17 -38.02
N PHE A 390 -7.41 12.43 -38.39
CA PHE A 390 -8.67 12.82 -39.02
C PHE A 390 -8.89 12.16 -40.39
N LYS A 391 -7.81 11.92 -41.16
CA LYS A 391 -7.87 11.14 -42.41
C LYS A 391 -8.27 9.67 -42.21
N HIS A 392 -8.14 9.14 -41.00
CA HIS A 392 -8.41 7.74 -40.68
C HIS A 392 -9.37 7.55 -39.50
N LYS A 393 -10.11 8.59 -39.10
CA LYS A 393 -10.98 8.58 -37.92
C LYS A 393 -12.07 7.51 -37.99
N ASP A 394 -12.53 7.18 -39.19
CA ASP A 394 -13.61 6.20 -39.43
C ASP A 394 -13.12 4.75 -39.46
N LYS A 395 -11.80 4.52 -39.32
CA LYS A 395 -11.27 3.15 -39.19
C LYS A 395 -11.63 2.59 -37.82
N ARG A 396 -11.82 1.26 -37.73
CA ARG A 396 -12.20 0.54 -36.50
C ARG A 396 -11.39 0.91 -35.25
N ASN A 397 -10.09 1.21 -35.40
CA ASN A 397 -9.28 1.78 -34.34
C ASN A 397 -8.18 2.67 -34.97
N PRO A 398 -8.41 3.99 -35.04
CA PRO A 398 -7.51 4.90 -35.74
C PRO A 398 -6.11 4.97 -35.11
N LEU A 399 -6.01 4.86 -33.79
CA LEU A 399 -4.73 4.92 -33.05
C LEU A 399 -3.79 3.75 -33.35
N ILE A 400 -4.29 2.64 -33.89
CA ILE A 400 -3.44 1.53 -34.33
C ILE A 400 -3.41 1.35 -35.84
N HIS A 401 -3.90 2.34 -36.59
CA HIS A 401 -3.73 2.32 -38.03
C HIS A 401 -2.24 2.26 -38.37
N PRO A 402 -1.78 1.44 -39.34
CA PRO A 402 -0.35 1.27 -39.61
C PRO A 402 0.41 2.59 -39.85
N LEU A 403 -0.22 3.54 -40.54
CA LEU A 403 0.37 4.88 -40.75
C LEU A 403 0.45 5.68 -39.45
N MET A 404 -0.56 5.58 -38.57
CA MET A 404 -0.55 6.24 -37.26
C MET A 404 0.52 5.66 -36.34
N LEU A 405 0.74 4.35 -36.36
CA LEU A 405 1.80 3.69 -35.59
C LEU A 405 3.20 4.06 -36.08
N ARG A 406 3.39 4.18 -37.41
CA ARG A 406 4.64 4.67 -38.00
C ARG A 406 4.91 6.13 -37.61
N ALA A 407 3.88 6.98 -37.67
CA ALA A 407 3.99 8.38 -37.25
C ALA A 407 4.31 8.50 -35.75
N PHE A 408 3.63 7.72 -34.91
CA PHE A 408 3.92 7.63 -33.48
C PHE A 408 5.36 7.20 -33.22
N LYS A 409 5.82 6.12 -33.86
CA LYS A 409 7.19 5.61 -33.73
C LYS A 409 8.21 6.67 -34.11
N LYS A 410 8.03 7.34 -35.26
CA LYS A 410 8.91 8.41 -35.72
C LYS A 410 8.96 9.55 -34.69
N ARG A 411 7.79 10.05 -34.27
CA ARG A 411 7.70 11.20 -33.36
C ARG A 411 8.30 10.91 -31.97
N ILE A 412 8.00 9.75 -31.39
CA ILE A 412 8.56 9.41 -30.07
C ILE A 412 10.08 9.21 -30.13
N SER A 413 10.60 8.65 -31.22
CA SER A 413 12.05 8.57 -31.45
C SER A 413 12.67 9.96 -31.55
N GLU A 414 12.09 10.90 -32.30
CA GLU A 414 12.60 12.28 -32.39
C GLU A 414 12.64 13.01 -31.05
N VAL A 415 11.69 12.71 -30.15
CA VAL A 415 11.58 13.37 -28.85
C VAL A 415 12.54 12.77 -27.81
N LEU A 416 12.91 11.49 -27.97
CA LEU A 416 13.68 10.71 -27.00
C LEU A 416 15.06 10.25 -27.48
N SER A 417 15.41 10.53 -28.73
CA SER A 417 16.80 10.49 -29.22
C SER A 417 17.47 11.81 -28.89
#